data_AF-A0A8J2PI97-F1
#
_entry.id   AF-A0A8J2PI97-F1
#
_cell.length_a   1.000
_cell.length_b   1.000
_cell.length_c   1.000
_cell.angle_alpha   90.00
_cell.angle_beta   90.00
_cell.angle_gamma   90.00
#
_symmetry.space_group_name_H-M   'P 1'
#
loop_
_entity.id
_entity.type
_entity.pdbx_description
1 polymer ?
#
loop_
_entity_poly.entity_id
_entity_poly.type
_entity_poly.pdbx_seq_one_letter_code
_entity_poly.pdbx_strand_id
1 'polypeptide(L)' 'VDVDTINGGLTLNEDFLVDFGNEPDGPVLAHEIRYPKGDCTSDIWLAPQK' A
#
# COMPACT_ATOMS: atom_id res chain seq x y z
N VAL A 1 0.49 8.42 2.90
CA VAL A 1 -0.44 9.34 3.61
C VAL A 1 -0.20 9.10 5.07
N ASP A 2 0.02 10.17 5.82
CA ASP A 2 0.23 10.10 7.26
C ASP A 2 -1.08 10.45 7.96
N VAL A 3 -1.41 9.70 9.01
CA VAL A 3 -2.67 9.81 9.75
C VAL A 3 -2.37 10.29 11.17
N ASP A 4 -2.93 11.44 11.59
CA ASP A 4 -2.91 11.85 12.99
C ASP A 4 -4.07 11.17 13.72
N THR A 5 -3.75 10.14 14.50
CA THR A 5 -4.76 9.37 15.25
C THR A 5 -5.16 10.00 16.58
N ILE A 6 -4.51 11.09 16.99
CA ILE A 6 -4.77 11.79 18.26
C ILE A 6 -5.68 12.99 18.04
N ASN A 7 -5.34 13.85 17.07
CA ASN A 7 -6.11 15.07 16.78
C ASN A 7 -7.02 14.91 15.55
N GLY A 8 -6.85 13.84 14.78
CA GLY A 8 -7.51 13.64 13.50
C GLY A 8 -6.81 14.39 12.36
N GLY A 9 -7.02 13.92 11.13
CA GLY A 9 -6.47 14.53 9.92
C GLY A 9 -5.66 13.56 9.06
N LEU A 10 -5.44 13.95 7.80
CA LEU A 10 -4.68 13.20 6.81
C LEU A 10 -3.79 14.16 6.02
N THR A 11 -2.52 13.80 5.83
CA THR A 11 -1.56 14.56 5.02
C THR A 11 -0.84 13.67 4.03
N LEU A 12 -0.35 14.26 2.93
CA LEU A 12 0.55 13.55 2.03
C LEU A 12 1.89 13.33 2.75
N ASN A 13 2.49 12.16 2.53
CA ASN A 13 3.86 11.88 2.94
C ASN A 13 4.76 12.28 1.77
N GLU A 14 5.53 13.35 1.92
CA GLU A 14 6.35 13.91 0.83
C GLU A 14 7.61 13.06 0.52
N ASP A 15 7.98 12.14 1.41
CA ASP A 15 9.13 11.25 1.26
C ASP A 15 8.79 9.95 0.52
N PHE A 16 7.51 9.71 0.21
CA PHE A 16 7.05 8.46 -0.38
C PHE A 16 6.29 8.66 -1.69
N LEU A 17 6.84 8.12 -2.77
CA LEU A 17 6.22 8.05 -4.09
C LEU A 17 6.67 6.78 -4.82
N VAL A 18 5.73 6.11 -5.48
CA VAL A 18 6.00 5.03 -6.44
C VAL A 18 5.49 5.47 -7.80
N ASP A 19 6.38 5.54 -8.78
CA ASP A 19 6.06 5.96 -10.16
C ASP A 19 6.01 4.75 -11.09
N PHE A 20 4.83 4.46 -11.62
CA PHE A 20 4.55 3.37 -12.57
C PHE A 20 4.66 3.82 -14.04
N GLY A 21 5.14 5.03 -14.31
CA GLY A 21 5.26 5.58 -15.66
C GLY A 21 6.33 4.88 -16.52
N ASN A 22 7.33 4.25 -15.90
CA ASN A 22 8.48 3.64 -16.58
C ASN A 22 8.44 2.10 -16.57
N GLU A 23 7.26 1.49 -16.40
CA GLU A 23 7.15 0.03 -16.51
C GLU A 23 7.55 -0.45 -17.92
N PRO A 24 8.10 -1.69 -18.06
CA PRO A 24 8.72 -2.17 -19.30
C PRO A 24 7.81 -2.13 -20.53
N ASP A 25 6.50 -2.30 -20.33
CA ASP A 25 5.48 -2.35 -21.39
C ASP A 25 4.67 -1.04 -21.51
N GLY A 26 5.13 0.03 -20.85
CA GLY A 26 4.49 1.35 -20.83
C GLY A 26 3.76 1.66 -19.51
N PRO A 27 3.25 2.90 -19.35
CA PRO A 27 2.63 3.35 -18.09
C PRO A 27 1.44 2.48 -17.67
N VAL A 28 1.38 2.14 -16.38
CA VAL A 28 0.27 1.37 -15.80
C VAL A 28 -0.38 2.09 -14.63
N LEU A 29 -1.59 1.67 -14.26
CA LEU A 29 -2.34 2.19 -13.13
C LEU A 29 -2.29 1.22 -11.95
N ALA A 30 -1.97 1.73 -10.76
CA ALA A 30 -2.17 0.99 -9.53
C ALA A 30 -3.67 0.79 -9.29
N HIS A 31 -4.07 -0.43 -8.96
CA HIS A 31 -5.48 -0.81 -8.75
C HIS A 31 -5.78 -1.10 -7.27
N GLU A 32 -4.88 -1.79 -6.56
CA GLU A 32 -5.02 -2.16 -5.16
C GLU A 32 -3.63 -2.29 -4.51
N ILE A 33 -3.57 -2.13 -3.18
CA ILE A 33 -2.37 -2.38 -2.37
C ILE A 33 -2.72 -3.48 -1.36
N ARG A 34 -1.83 -4.46 -1.19
CA ARG A 34 -1.93 -5.51 -0.17
C ARG A 34 -0.70 -5.47 0.72
N TYR A 35 -0.88 -5.21 2.01
CA TYR A 35 0.27 -5.22 2.92
C TYR A 35 0.66 -6.65 3.31
N PRO A 36 1.98 -6.94 3.47
CA PRO A 36 2.41 -8.20 4.03
C PRO A 36 1.77 -8.44 5.40
N LYS A 37 1.35 -9.68 5.65
CA LYS A 37 0.61 -10.11 6.85
C LYS A 37 -0.84 -9.61 6.95
N GLY A 38 -1.35 -8.94 5.93
CA GLY A 38 -2.71 -8.42 5.89
C GLY A 38 -2.79 -6.93 6.18
N ASP A 39 -3.96 -6.36 5.88
CA ASP A 39 -4.30 -4.95 6.06
C ASP A 39 -5.75 -4.82 6.54
N CYS A 40 -6.22 -3.60 6.79
CA CYS A 40 -7.56 -3.34 7.32
C CYS A 40 -8.71 -3.88 6.44
N THR A 41 -8.41 -4.36 5.23
CA THR A 41 -9.37 -4.92 4.26
C THR A 41 -9.03 -6.34 3.83
N SER A 42 -7.93 -6.92 4.31
CA SER A 42 -7.51 -8.25 3.90
C SER A 42 -6.76 -9.02 4.98
N ASP A 43 -7.12 -10.29 5.11
CA ASP A 43 -6.42 -11.26 5.96
C ASP A 43 -5.52 -12.16 5.10
N ILE A 44 -4.37 -12.54 5.64
CA ILE A 44 -3.49 -13.54 5.02
C ILE A 44 -3.38 -14.75 5.95
N TRP A 45 -3.79 -15.91 5.46
CA TRP A 45 -3.71 -17.18 6.18
C TRP A 45 -2.53 -18.00 5.67
N LEU A 46 -1.55 -18.28 6.52
CA LEU A 46 -0.44 -19.17 6.20
C LEU A 46 -0.73 -20.58 6.71
N ALA A 47 -0.75 -21.56 5.81
CA ALA A 47 -0.79 -22.95 6.20
C ALA A 47 0.57 -23.38 6.78
N PRO A 48 0.62 -24.31 7.75
CA PRO A 48 1.87 -24.89 8.21
C PRO A 48 2.61 -25.49 7.01
N GLN A 49 3.88 -25.12 6.83
CA GLN A 49 4.74 -25.78 5.86
C GLN A 49 5.02 -27.20 6.38
N LYS A 50 4.74 -28.21 5.55
CA LYS A 50 5.08 -29.61 5.84
C LYS A 50 6.59 -29.83 5.77
#